data_AF-A0A239KP11-F1
#
_entry.id   AF-A0A239KP11-F1
#
_cell.length_a   1.000
_cell.length_b   1.000
_cell.length_c   1.000
_cell.angle_alpha   90.00
_cell.angle_beta   90.00
_cell.angle_gamma   90.00
#
_symmetry.space_group_name_H-M   'P 1'
#
loop_
_entity.id
_entity.type
_entity.pdbx_description
1 polymer ?
#
loop_
_entity_poly.entity_id
_entity_poly.type
_entity_poly.pdbx_seq_one_letter_code
_entity_poly.pdbx_strand_id
1 'polypeptide(L)'
;MTGPLKNARHERFAQERAKGKSVDAAYVDAGFKANRGNAARLNANESVKVRIAELQARAAEKAVVTVEGITERLLKIAAKGEGTADAPMLSVARASLMDAAKLNGLIIEKRDLTSSDGSMSPKEPTYKLVK
;
A
#
# COMPACT_ATOMS: atom_id res chain seq x y z
N MET A 1 16.37 -1.60 14.86
CA MET A 1 14.97 -1.15 14.69
C MET A 1 14.47 -0.66 16.02
N THR A 2 14.18 0.63 16.11
CA THR A 2 13.66 1.25 17.33
C THR A 2 12.13 1.19 17.25
N GLY A 3 11.49 0.66 18.30
CA GLY A 3 10.03 0.64 18.38
C GLY A 3 9.41 2.05 18.41
N PRO A 4 8.09 2.17 18.46
CA PRO A 4 7.41 3.45 18.67
C PRO A 4 7.99 4.22 19.87
N LEU A 5 8.08 5.56 19.77
CA LEU A 5 8.55 6.39 20.88
C LEU A 5 7.59 6.31 22.07
N LYS A 6 8.14 6.32 23.30
CA LYS A 6 7.34 6.26 24.55
C LYS A 6 6.30 7.37 24.65
N ASN A 7 6.64 8.57 24.18
CA ASN A 7 5.70 9.69 24.13
C ASN A 7 4.92 9.63 22.81
N ALA A 8 3.61 9.35 22.91
CA ALA A 8 2.72 9.25 21.77
C ALA A 8 2.70 10.51 20.88
N ARG A 9 2.87 11.71 21.46
CA ARG A 9 2.94 12.96 20.69
C ARG A 9 4.26 13.09 19.94
N HIS A 10 5.36 12.58 20.49
CA HIS A 10 6.64 12.55 19.76
C HIS A 10 6.59 11.53 18.61
N GLU A 11 5.96 10.37 18.83
CA GLU A 11 5.73 9.39 17.77
C GLU A 11 4.86 9.98 16.66
N ARG A 12 3.76 10.69 17.02
CA ARG A 12 2.90 11.36 16.05
C ARG A 12 3.66 12.42 15.26
N PHE A 13 4.48 13.23 15.93
CA PHE A 13 5.35 14.21 15.28
C PHE A 13 6.29 13.54 14.27
N ALA A 14 6.93 12.43 14.66
CA ALA A 14 7.82 11.68 13.77
C ALA A 14 7.09 11.11 12.55
N GLN A 15 5.87 10.60 12.72
CA GLN A 15 5.03 10.12 11.62
C GLN A 15 4.65 11.24 10.65
N GLU A 16 4.23 12.40 11.15
CA GLU A 16 3.87 13.54 10.30
C GLU A 16 5.09 14.12 9.56
N ARG A 17 6.27 14.13 10.19
CA ARG A 17 7.54 14.48 9.53
C ARG A 17 7.93 13.49 8.45
N ALA A 18 7.75 12.19 8.68
CA ALA A 18 8.04 11.16 7.68
C ALA A 18 7.14 11.26 6.44
N LYS A 19 5.92 11.79 6.59
CA LYS A 19 5.01 12.11 5.47
C LYS A 19 5.41 13.39 4.70
N GLY A 20 6.47 14.09 5.11
CA GLY A 20 6.98 15.28 4.42
C GLY A 20 6.42 16.62 4.91
N LYS A 21 5.62 16.65 5.98
CA LYS A 21 5.11 17.92 6.53
C LYS A 21 6.22 18.79 7.11
N SER A 22 6.03 20.11 7.09
CA SER A 22 6.94 21.05 7.73
C SER A 22 7.04 20.80 9.25
N VAL A 23 8.13 21.22 9.87
CA VAL A 23 8.35 21.05 11.33
C VAL A 23 7.22 21.68 12.13
N ASP A 24 6.78 22.88 11.76
CA ASP A 24 5.71 23.59 12.46
C ASP A 24 4.35 22.89 12.30
N ALA A 25 4.01 22.45 11.08
CA ALA A 25 2.77 21.72 10.84
C ALA A 25 2.73 20.37 11.56
N ALA A 26 3.83 19.59 11.47
CA ALA A 26 3.93 18.31 12.16
C ALA A 26 3.82 18.47 13.70
N TYR A 27 4.31 19.58 14.24
CA TYR A 27 4.22 19.89 15.67
C TYR A 27 2.78 20.14 16.10
N VAL A 28 2.04 20.95 15.33
CA VAL A 28 0.62 21.23 15.59
C VAL A 28 -0.23 19.97 15.41
N ASP A 29 0.01 19.19 14.35
CA ASP A 29 -0.71 17.95 14.06
C ASP A 29 -0.44 16.84 15.08
N ALA A 30 0.70 16.89 15.76
CA ALA A 30 1.01 16.05 16.92
C ALA A 30 0.31 16.52 18.22
N GLY A 31 -0.54 17.53 18.11
CA GLY A 31 -1.34 18.10 19.19
C GLY A 31 -0.60 19.14 20.02
N PHE A 32 0.57 19.64 19.60
CA PHE A 32 1.28 20.71 20.31
C PHE A 32 0.75 22.10 19.98
N LYS A 33 0.78 22.99 20.97
CA LYS A 33 0.53 24.41 20.74
C LYS A 33 1.64 24.96 19.85
N ALA A 34 1.26 25.70 18.82
CA ALA A 34 2.20 26.29 17.87
C ALA A 34 3.32 27.04 18.60
N ASN A 35 4.55 26.56 18.44
CA ASN A 35 5.76 27.16 18.98
C ASN A 35 6.96 26.68 18.17
N ARG A 36 7.49 27.56 17.32
CA ARG A 36 8.58 27.24 16.39
C ARG A 36 9.87 26.81 17.09
N GLY A 37 10.19 27.42 18.24
CA GLY A 37 11.38 27.08 19.02
C GLY A 37 11.30 25.67 19.63
N ASN A 38 10.15 25.32 20.20
CA ASN A 38 9.93 23.97 20.73
C ASN A 38 9.84 22.92 19.63
N ALA A 39 9.22 23.26 18.49
CA ALA A 39 9.17 22.39 17.32
C ALA A 39 10.58 22.09 16.77
N ALA A 40 11.42 23.12 16.64
CA ALA A 40 12.82 22.95 16.24
C ALA A 40 13.62 22.09 17.24
N ARG A 41 13.44 22.31 18.54
CA ARG A 41 14.07 21.49 19.58
C ARG A 41 13.63 20.03 19.53
N LEU A 42 12.33 19.77 19.32
CA LEU A 42 11.81 18.40 19.17
C LEU A 42 12.35 17.73 17.91
N ASN A 43 12.42 18.45 16.79
CA ASN A 43 13.02 17.96 15.55
C ASN A 43 14.53 17.70 15.68
N ALA A 44 15.21 18.42 16.58
CA ALA A 44 16.64 18.22 16.87
C ALA A 44 16.90 16.99 17.77
N ASN A 45 15.90 16.50 18.49
CA ASN A 45 16.02 15.38 19.43
C ASN A 45 16.45 14.09 18.72
N GLU A 46 17.50 13.45 19.22
CA GLU A 46 18.12 12.28 18.60
C GLU A 46 17.14 11.12 18.40
N SER A 47 16.34 10.79 19.43
CA SER A 47 15.36 9.71 19.35
C SER A 47 14.28 9.96 18.28
N VAL A 48 13.89 11.22 18.11
CA VAL A 48 12.91 11.64 17.10
C VAL A 48 13.52 11.60 15.70
N LYS A 49 14.77 12.06 15.53
CA LYS A 49 15.48 11.99 14.24
C LYS A 49 15.64 10.57 13.75
N VAL A 50 16.16 9.69 14.61
CA VAL A 50 16.32 8.26 14.30
C VAL A 50 14.97 7.67 13.88
N ARG A 51 13.90 7.98 14.63
CA ARG A 51 12.57 7.49 14.30
C ARG A 51 12.03 8.01 12.97
N ILE A 52 12.24 9.28 12.63
CA ILE A 52 11.86 9.86 11.33
C ILE A 52 12.60 9.13 10.20
N ALA A 53 13.91 8.93 10.33
CA ALA A 53 14.72 8.24 9.34
C ALA A 53 14.24 6.79 9.12
N GLU A 54 13.95 6.05 10.19
CA GLU A 54 13.39 4.70 10.11
C GLU A 54 12.03 4.66 9.41
N LEU A 55 11.15 5.63 9.67
CA LEU A 55 9.85 5.74 9.00
C LEU A 55 10.00 6.08 7.52
N GLN A 56 10.92 6.98 7.18
CA GLN A 56 11.21 7.36 5.79
C GLN A 56 11.83 6.21 5.00
N ALA A 57 12.76 5.45 5.60
CA ALA A 57 13.36 4.27 4.96
C ALA A 57 12.29 3.21 4.64
N ARG A 58 11.41 2.90 5.60
CA ARG A 58 10.29 1.98 5.37
C ARG A 58 9.29 2.51 4.34
N ALA A 59 9.03 3.81 4.34
CA ALA A 59 8.17 4.44 3.33
C ALA A 59 8.81 4.34 1.94
N ALA A 60 10.12 4.52 1.83
CA ALA A 60 10.87 4.35 0.58
C ALA A 60 10.84 2.90 0.09
N GLU A 61 11.06 1.91 0.97
CA GLU A 61 10.91 0.49 0.64
C GLU A 61 9.50 0.15 0.13
N LYS A 62 8.46 0.70 0.77
CA LYS A 62 7.07 0.54 0.30
C LYS A 62 6.79 1.28 -1.00
N ALA A 63 7.38 2.45 -1.21
CA ALA A 63 7.25 3.20 -2.45
C ALA A 63 7.84 2.45 -3.66
N VAL A 64 8.77 1.51 -3.44
CA VAL A 64 9.28 0.61 -4.49
C VAL A 64 8.23 -0.42 -4.94
N VAL A 65 7.21 -0.69 -4.11
CA VAL A 65 6.18 -1.72 -4.34
C VAL A 65 4.78 -1.10 -4.25
N THR A 66 4.54 -0.04 -5.03
CA THR A 66 3.18 0.51 -5.19
C THR A 66 2.41 -0.24 -6.27
N VAL A 67 1.07 -0.20 -6.21
CA VAL A 67 0.21 -0.78 -7.25
C VAL A 67 0.52 -0.13 -8.60
N GLU A 68 0.70 1.20 -8.60
CA GLU A 68 1.09 1.98 -9.77
C GLU A 68 2.44 1.53 -10.32
N GLY A 69 3.44 1.35 -9.44
CA GLY A 69 4.78 0.94 -9.84
C GLY A 69 4.85 -0.50 -10.38
N ILE A 70 4.07 -1.42 -9.81
CA ILE A 70 3.95 -2.78 -10.34
C ILE A 70 3.21 -2.76 -11.67
N THR A 71 2.12 -1.99 -11.77
CA THR A 71 1.35 -1.82 -13.02
C THR A 71 2.24 -1.31 -14.14
N GLU A 72 3.03 -0.26 -13.90
CA GLU A 72 3.96 0.30 -14.90
C GLU A 72 4.98 -0.76 -15.39
N ARG A 73 5.52 -1.58 -14.48
CA ARG A 73 6.45 -2.66 -14.84
C ARG A 73 5.78 -3.74 -15.67
N LEU A 74 4.56 -4.16 -15.30
CA LEU A 74 3.77 -5.15 -16.06
C LEU A 74 3.44 -4.64 -17.47
N LEU A 75 3.06 -3.37 -17.61
CA LEU A 75 2.81 -2.75 -18.91
C LEU A 75 4.08 -2.70 -19.78
N LYS A 76 5.24 -2.43 -19.19
CA LYS A 76 6.53 -2.50 -19.92
C LYS A 76 6.87 -3.91 -20.38
N ILE A 77 6.57 -4.93 -19.58
CA ILE A 77 6.75 -6.35 -19.97
C ILE A 77 5.80 -6.68 -21.12
N ALA A 78 4.54 -6.26 -21.04
CA ALA A 78 3.55 -6.47 -22.10
C ALA A 78 3.97 -5.83 -23.42
N ALA A 79 4.35 -4.56 -23.42
CA ALA A 79 4.80 -3.85 -24.62
C ALA A 79 6.02 -4.51 -25.28
N LYS A 80 6.97 -5.01 -24.46
CA LYS A 80 8.12 -5.77 -24.98
C LYS A 80 7.69 -7.10 -25.61
N GLY A 81 6.76 -7.81 -24.98
CA GLY A 81 6.26 -9.07 -25.51
C GLY A 81 5.52 -8.88 -26.85
N GLU A 82 4.65 -7.87 -26.94
CA GLU A 82 3.92 -7.51 -28.15
C GLU A 82 4.85 -7.17 -29.33
N GLY A 83 5.97 -6.50 -29.07
CA GLY A 83 6.92 -6.09 -30.11
C GLY A 83 7.74 -7.23 -30.74
N THR A 84 7.69 -8.45 -30.20
CA THR A 84 8.54 -9.57 -30.67
C THR A 84 7.86 -10.55 -31.63
N ALA A 85 6.54 -10.44 -31.85
CA ALA A 85 5.73 -11.33 -32.69
C ALA A 85 5.88 -12.86 -32.41
N ASP A 86 6.55 -13.23 -31.31
CA ASP A 86 6.81 -14.60 -30.91
C ASP A 86 5.68 -15.10 -29.98
N ALA A 87 5.15 -16.30 -30.24
CA ALA A 87 3.97 -16.81 -29.54
C ALA A 87 4.14 -16.93 -28.01
N PRO A 88 5.29 -17.42 -27.48
CA PRO A 88 5.60 -17.37 -26.05
C PRO A 88 5.58 -15.95 -25.48
N MET A 89 6.15 -14.97 -26.19
CA MET A 89 6.22 -13.58 -25.73
C MET A 89 4.86 -12.88 -25.73
N LEU A 90 4.01 -13.19 -26.71
CA LEU A 90 2.62 -12.74 -26.73
C LEU A 90 1.82 -13.32 -25.54
N SER A 91 2.09 -14.57 -25.16
CA SER A 91 1.49 -15.17 -23.96
C SER A 91 1.92 -14.44 -22.68
N VAL A 92 3.20 -14.09 -22.56
CA VAL A 92 3.73 -13.28 -21.44
C VAL A 92 3.08 -11.90 -21.39
N ALA A 93 2.89 -11.26 -22.55
CA ALA A 93 2.24 -9.96 -22.64
C ALA A 93 0.78 -10.01 -22.16
N ARG A 94 0.02 -11.00 -22.64
CA ARG A 94 -1.36 -11.25 -22.20
C ARG A 94 -1.43 -11.46 -20.69
N ALA A 95 -0.54 -12.26 -20.11
CA ALA A 95 -0.50 -12.51 -18.67
C ALA A 95 -0.19 -11.23 -17.88
N SER A 96 0.77 -10.43 -18.33
CA SER A 96 1.15 -9.18 -17.67
C SER A 96 0.01 -8.15 -17.68
N LEU A 97 -0.73 -8.04 -18.80
CA LEU A 97 -1.93 -7.19 -18.89
C LEU A 97 -3.04 -7.68 -17.96
N MET A 98 -3.24 -9.00 -17.89
CA MET A 98 -4.23 -9.61 -16.99
C MET A 98 -3.91 -9.30 -15.52
N ASP A 99 -2.65 -9.43 -15.11
CA ASP A 99 -2.21 -9.14 -13.74
C ASP A 99 -2.35 -7.65 -13.41
N ALA A 100 -2.01 -6.76 -14.35
CA ALA A 100 -2.23 -5.32 -14.21
C ALA A 100 -3.73 -5.01 -14.04
N ALA A 101 -4.61 -5.65 -14.82
CA ALA A 101 -6.05 -5.46 -14.71
C ALA A 101 -6.61 -5.92 -13.34
N LYS A 102 -6.11 -7.04 -12.80
CA LYS A 102 -6.47 -7.52 -11.45
C LYS A 102 -6.01 -6.54 -10.37
N LEU A 103 -4.76 -6.05 -10.44
CA LEU A 103 -4.22 -5.09 -9.47
C LEU A 103 -4.98 -3.77 -9.43
N ASN A 104 -5.51 -3.33 -10.57
CA ASN A 104 -6.29 -2.08 -10.69
C ASN A 104 -7.80 -2.30 -10.50
N GLY A 105 -8.24 -3.50 -10.13
CA GLY A 105 -9.66 -3.81 -9.88
C GLY A 105 -10.55 -3.83 -11.12
N LEU A 106 -9.97 -3.87 -12.32
CA LEU A 106 -10.72 -4.00 -13.58
C LEU A 106 -11.29 -5.40 -13.78
N ILE A 107 -10.69 -6.39 -13.10
CA ILE A 107 -11.15 -7.79 -13.10
C ILE A 107 -11.30 -8.26 -11.66
N ILE A 108 -12.46 -8.85 -11.36
CA ILE A 108 -12.78 -9.40 -10.04
C ILE A 108 -12.93 -10.91 -10.17
N GLU A 109 -12.02 -11.67 -9.54
CA GLU A 109 -12.18 -13.12 -9.39
C GLU A 109 -13.02 -13.40 -8.14
N LYS A 110 -14.23 -13.94 -8.32
CA LYS A 110 -15.01 -14.53 -7.22
C LYS A 110 -14.71 -16.02 -7.14
N ARG A 111 -14.40 -16.50 -5.94
CA ARG A 111 -14.33 -17.94 -5.64
C ARG A 111 -15.19 -18.24 -4.44
N ASP A 112 -16.07 -19.21 -4.59
CA ASP A 112 -16.79 -19.80 -3.46
C ASP A 112 -15.89 -20.89 -2.86
N LEU A 113 -15.61 -20.77 -1.57
CA LEU A 113 -14.81 -21.76 -0.84
C LEU A 113 -15.76 -22.78 -0.21
N THR A 114 -15.87 -23.97 -0.80
CA THR A 114 -16.50 -25.12 -0.16
C THR A 114 -15.46 -25.87 0.67
N SER A 115 -15.66 -25.98 1.98
CA SER A 115 -14.88 -26.90 2.82
C SER A 115 -15.15 -28.37 2.43
N SER A 116 -14.14 -29.22 2.57
CA SER A 116 -14.22 -30.66 2.27
C SER A 116 -15.21 -31.43 3.15
N ASP A 117 -15.68 -30.83 4.23
CA ASP A 117 -16.70 -31.37 5.15
C ASP A 117 -18.14 -31.06 4.70
N GLY A 118 -18.34 -30.36 3.57
CA GLY A 118 -19.65 -30.06 3.01
C GLY A 118 -20.46 -29.00 3.79
N SER A 119 -19.91 -28.44 4.87
CA SER A 119 -20.60 -27.50 5.77
C SER A 119 -20.89 -26.14 5.13
N MET A 120 -20.20 -25.79 4.05
CA MET A 120 -20.37 -24.57 3.26
C MET A 120 -20.71 -24.91 1.80
N SER A 121 -21.77 -25.68 1.59
CA SER A 121 -22.34 -25.92 0.26
C SER A 121 -23.25 -24.76 -0.17
N PRO A 122 -23.22 -24.31 -1.44
CA PRO A 122 -24.15 -23.30 -1.94
C PRO A 122 -25.60 -23.76 -1.76
N LYS A 123 -26.42 -22.92 -1.13
CA LYS A 123 -27.82 -23.22 -0.84
C LYS A 123 -28.60 -23.44 -2.15
N GLU A 124 -29.37 -24.52 -2.25
CA GLU A 124 -30.15 -24.81 -3.46
C GLU A 124 -31.14 -23.67 -3.78
N PRO A 125 -31.26 -23.26 -5.05
CA PRO A 125 -32.23 -22.25 -5.46
C PRO A 125 -33.65 -22.80 -5.28
N THR A 126 -34.46 -22.12 -4.46
CA THR A 126 -35.87 -22.47 -4.30
C THR A 126 -36.70 -21.73 -5.35
N TYR A 127 -37.36 -22.48 -6.23
CA TYR A 127 -38.32 -21.94 -7.19
C TYR A 127 -39.73 -22.11 -6.62
N LYS A 128 -40.42 -21.01 -6.32
CA LYS A 128 -41.85 -21.03 -6.03
C LYS A 128 -42.60 -20.66 -7.31
N LEU A 129 -43.41 -21.58 -7.82
CA LEU A 129 -44.38 -21.26 -8.87
C LEU A 129 -45.42 -20.31 -8.29
N VAL A 130 -45.51 -19.12 -8.88
CA VAL A 130 -46.57 -18.15 -8.59
C VAL A 130 -47.85 -18.71 -9.22
N LYS A 131 -48.85 -19.02 -8.38
CA LYS A 131 -50.22 -19.32 -8.83
C LYS A 131 -50.94 -18.03 -9.21
#